data_AF-A0A529P8V6-F1
#
_entry.id   AF-A0A529P8V6-F1
#
_cell.length_a   1.000
_cell.length_b   1.000
_cell.length_c   1.000
_cell.angle_alpha   90.00
_cell.angle_beta   90.00
_cell.angle_gamma   90.00
#
_symmetry.space_group_name_H-M   'P 1'
#
loop_
_entity.id
_entity.type
_entity.pdbx_description
1 polymer ?
#
loop_
_entity_poly.entity_id
_entity_poly.type
_entity_poly.pdbx_seq_one_letter_code
_entity_poly.pdbx_strand_id
1 'polypeptide(L)'
;TDWNEIDLLYSLLEQMQPSPVVTLNRAVAVAKVRGPEAALAMIEPLEQRLSGYFHFFGLKGGLLMQLGRGEEARIAFDRAIALANTAAEAAHIRMHIDRLMKEGAARGTAQTAR
;
A
#
# COMPACT_ATOMS: atom_id res chain seq x y z
N THR A 1 -3.03 5.79 -17.26
CA THR A 1 -2.90 4.34 -17.01
C THR A 1 -4.27 3.75 -16.89
N ASP A 2 -4.57 2.70 -17.64
CA ASP A 2 -5.81 1.95 -17.47
C ASP A 2 -5.67 1.01 -16.26
N TRP A 3 -6.27 1.40 -15.13
CA TRP A 3 -6.18 0.63 -13.90
C TRP A 3 -7.12 -0.58 -13.87
N ASN A 4 -8.20 -0.57 -14.67
CA ASN A 4 -9.11 -1.70 -14.78
C ASN A 4 -8.45 -2.84 -15.54
N GLU A 5 -7.77 -2.52 -16.64
CA GLU A 5 -6.99 -3.50 -17.41
C GLU A 5 -5.90 -4.13 -16.53
N ILE A 6 -5.18 -3.33 -15.74
CA ILE A 6 -4.14 -3.84 -14.84
C ILE A 6 -4.73 -4.77 -13.76
N ASP A 7 -5.86 -4.42 -13.13
CA ASP A 7 -6.53 -5.30 -12.16
C ASP A 7 -6.95 -6.63 -12.81
N LEU A 8 -7.47 -6.59 -14.05
CA LEU A 8 -7.83 -7.79 -14.81
C LEU A 8 -6.60 -8.68 -15.09
N LEU A 9 -5.51 -8.09 -15.58
CA LEU A 9 -4.27 -8.83 -15.87
C LEU A 9 -3.69 -9.50 -14.61
N TYR A 10 -3.68 -8.79 -13.48
CA TYR A 10 -3.25 -9.37 -12.21
C TYR A 10 -4.23 -10.44 -11.70
N SER A 11 -5.53 -10.28 -11.91
CA SER A 11 -6.53 -11.30 -11.56
C SER A 11 -6.30 -12.60 -12.34
N LEU A 12 -5.99 -12.49 -13.64
CA LEU A 12 -5.63 -13.65 -14.48
C LEU A 12 -4.32 -14.28 -14.02
N LEU A 13 -3.30 -13.46 -13.73
CA LEU A 13 -2.01 -13.95 -13.23
C LEU A 13 -2.17 -14.69 -11.89
N GLU A 14 -3.01 -14.19 -10.98
CA GLU A 14 -3.30 -14.82 -9.69
C GLU A 14 -3.94 -16.21 -9.84
N GLN A 15 -4.78 -16.40 -10.85
CA GLN A 15 -5.36 -17.72 -11.18
C GLN A 15 -4.30 -18.70 -11.71
N MET A 16 -3.37 -18.22 -12.53
CA MET A 16 -2.31 -19.03 -13.12
C MET A 16 -1.18 -19.34 -12.12
N GLN A 17 -0.86 -18.39 -11.25
CA GLN A 17 0.22 -18.46 -10.28
C GLN A 17 -0.19 -17.83 -8.94
N PRO A 18 -0.88 -18.59 -8.07
CA PRO A 18 -1.28 -18.09 -6.76
C PRO A 18 -0.07 -17.70 -5.91
N SER A 19 0.04 -16.42 -5.57
CA SER A 19 1.16 -15.88 -4.80
C SER A 19 0.74 -14.67 -3.98
N PRO A 20 1.11 -14.59 -2.69
CA PRO A 20 0.76 -13.44 -1.85
C PRO A 20 1.41 -12.14 -2.36
N VAL A 21 2.55 -12.24 -3.06
CA VAL A 21 3.19 -11.08 -3.68
C VAL A 21 2.41 -10.60 -4.91
N VAL A 22 1.81 -11.51 -5.68
CA VAL A 22 0.93 -11.14 -6.81
C VAL A 22 -0.33 -10.45 -6.28
N THR A 23 -0.97 -11.00 -5.24
CA THR A 23 -2.12 -10.36 -4.59
C THR A 23 -1.76 -8.97 -4.05
N LEU A 24 -0.59 -8.82 -3.42
CA LEU A 24 -0.10 -7.53 -2.93
C LEU A 24 0.06 -6.51 -4.07
N ASN A 25 0.66 -6.92 -5.19
CA ASN A 25 0.85 -6.04 -6.34
C ASN A 25 -0.49 -5.65 -6.98
N ARG A 26 -1.44 -6.58 -7.07
CA ARG A 26 -2.80 -6.33 -7.54
C ARG A 26 -3.53 -5.30 -6.68
N ALA A 27 -3.31 -5.30 -5.37
CA ALA A 27 -3.95 -4.36 -4.45
C ALA A 27 -3.65 -2.89 -4.79
N VAL A 28 -2.52 -2.59 -5.45
CA VAL A 28 -2.24 -1.24 -5.97
C VAL A 28 -3.25 -0.83 -7.05
N ALA A 29 -3.58 -1.74 -7.96
CA ALA A 29 -4.60 -1.48 -8.98
C ALA A 29 -6.00 -1.38 -8.35
N VAL A 30 -6.32 -2.26 -7.39
CA VAL A 30 -7.57 -2.20 -6.63
C VAL A 30 -7.72 -0.87 -5.89
N ALA A 31 -6.64 -0.32 -5.29
CA ALA A 31 -6.69 0.98 -4.64
C ALA A 31 -7.07 2.11 -5.61
N LYS A 32 -6.67 1.99 -6.88
CA LYS A 32 -6.95 2.98 -7.94
C LYS A 32 -8.35 2.84 -8.54
N VAL A 33 -8.87 1.62 -8.62
CA VAL A 33 -10.18 1.33 -9.21
C VAL A 33 -11.30 1.42 -8.17
N ARG A 34 -11.08 0.86 -6.98
CA ARG A 34 -12.10 0.61 -5.95
C ARG A 34 -11.83 1.35 -4.63
N GLY A 35 -10.69 2.03 -4.51
CA GLY A 35 -10.35 2.83 -3.35
C GLY A 35 -9.50 2.11 -2.29
N PRO A 36 -8.93 2.87 -1.34
CA PRO A 36 -7.95 2.37 -0.38
C PRO A 36 -8.53 1.35 0.61
N GLU A 37 -9.81 1.44 0.98
CA GLU A 37 -10.48 0.48 1.86
C GLU A 37 -10.49 -0.92 1.24
N ALA A 38 -10.87 -1.02 -0.04
CA ALA A 38 -10.93 -2.29 -0.76
C ALA A 38 -9.54 -2.93 -0.91
N ALA A 39 -8.52 -2.11 -1.16
CA ALA A 39 -7.15 -2.58 -1.22
C ALA A 39 -6.63 -3.03 0.15
N LEU A 40 -6.97 -2.32 1.23
CA LEU A 40 -6.55 -2.68 2.57
C LEU A 40 -7.15 -4.03 3.00
N ALA A 41 -8.45 -4.21 2.79
CA ALA A 41 -9.14 -5.48 3.06
C ALA A 41 -8.57 -6.64 2.23
N MET A 42 -8.12 -6.38 1.00
CA MET A 42 -7.48 -7.38 0.15
C MET A 42 -6.13 -7.86 0.71
N ILE A 43 -5.35 -6.97 1.32
CA ILE A 43 -3.99 -7.31 1.78
C ILE A 43 -3.95 -7.78 3.24
N GLU A 44 -4.92 -7.42 4.08
CA GLU A 44 -4.96 -7.80 5.51
C GLU A 44 -4.72 -9.31 5.74
N PRO A 45 -5.36 -10.25 5.01
CA PRO A 45 -5.12 -11.68 5.17
C PRO A 45 -3.70 -12.15 4.81
N LEU A 46 -2.91 -11.33 4.11
CA LEU A 46 -1.56 -11.67 3.67
C LEU A 46 -0.50 -11.41 4.74
N GLU A 47 -0.83 -10.67 5.81
CA GLU A 47 0.13 -10.14 6.77
C GLU A 47 1.03 -11.22 7.39
N GLN A 48 0.45 -12.35 7.79
CA GLN A 48 1.22 -13.45 8.37
C GLN A 48 2.26 -14.00 7.37
N ARG A 49 1.85 -14.17 6.11
CA ARG A 49 2.68 -14.73 5.03
C ARG A 49 3.75 -13.75 4.54
N LEU A 50 3.51 -12.45 4.71
CA LEU A 50 4.39 -11.36 4.26
C LEU A 50 5.02 -10.59 5.43
N SER A 51 5.06 -11.18 6.63
CA SER A 51 5.51 -10.54 7.88
C SER A 51 6.98 -10.10 7.90
N GLY A 52 7.80 -10.65 6.99
CA GLY A 52 9.20 -10.26 6.74
C GLY A 52 9.40 -9.43 5.46
N TYR A 53 8.34 -9.06 4.75
CA TYR A 53 8.42 -8.39 3.45
C TYR A 53 8.08 -6.91 3.59
N PHE A 54 9.08 -6.04 3.55
CA PHE A 54 8.88 -4.61 3.84
C PHE A 54 7.87 -3.92 2.91
N HIS A 55 7.75 -4.36 1.65
CA HIS A 55 6.79 -3.80 0.68
C HIS A 55 5.33 -3.97 1.13
N PHE A 56 5.01 -5.04 1.86
CA PHE A 56 3.68 -5.24 2.45
C PHE A 56 3.33 -4.08 3.39
N PHE A 57 4.24 -3.80 4.32
CA PHE A 57 4.05 -2.76 5.33
C PHE A 57 4.09 -1.35 4.73
N GLY A 58 4.88 -1.14 3.68
CA GLY A 58 4.87 0.11 2.91
C GLY A 58 3.53 0.39 2.24
N LEU A 59 2.93 -0.61 1.57
CA LEU A 59 1.61 -0.45 0.97
C LEU A 59 0.53 -0.25 2.04
N LYS A 60 0.52 -1.07 3.11
CA LYS A 60 -0.42 -0.96 4.23
C LYS A 60 -0.40 0.45 4.84
N GLY A 61 0.79 0.99 5.11
CA GLY A 61 0.95 2.35 5.63
C GLY A 61 0.39 3.42 4.67
N GLY A 62 0.67 3.29 3.37
CA GLY A 62 0.17 4.23 2.37
C GLY A 62 -1.36 4.23 2.22
N LEU A 63 -1.99 3.04 2.29
CA LEU A 63 -3.45 2.92 2.27
C LEU A 63 -4.07 3.52 3.54
N LEU A 64 -3.52 3.20 4.71
CA LEU A 64 -3.98 3.75 6.00
C LEU A 64 -3.88 5.29 6.04
N MET A 65 -2.82 5.87 5.47
CA MET A 65 -2.70 7.32 5.32
C MET A 65 -3.82 7.93 4.46
N GLN A 66 -4.16 7.29 3.34
CA GLN A 66 -5.25 7.76 2.48
C GLN A 66 -6.61 7.69 3.17
N LEU A 67 -6.76 6.80 4.15
CA LEU A 67 -7.94 6.63 4.98
C LEU A 67 -7.97 7.55 6.22
N GLY A 68 -6.95 8.40 6.41
CA GLY A 68 -6.82 9.23 7.62
C GLY A 68 -6.43 8.45 8.88
N ARG A 69 -6.07 7.17 8.77
CA ARG A 69 -5.67 6.28 9.88
C ARG A 69 -4.17 6.44 10.21
N GLY A 70 -3.79 7.65 10.61
CA GLY A 70 -2.39 8.07 10.72
C GLY A 70 -1.54 7.28 11.72
N GLU A 71 -2.09 6.93 12.89
CA GLU A 71 -1.35 6.16 13.90
C GLU A 71 -1.01 4.75 13.42
N GLU A 72 -1.97 4.07 12.80
CA GLU A 72 -1.79 2.74 12.23
C GLU A 72 -0.83 2.78 11.04
N ALA A 73 -0.91 3.83 10.22
CA ALA A 73 0.02 4.04 9.13
C ALA A 73 1.47 4.17 9.63
N ARG A 74 1.69 4.94 10.71
CA ARG A 74 3.01 5.08 11.34
C ARG A 74 3.55 3.73 11.79
N ILE A 75 2.73 2.91 12.46
CA ILE A 75 3.14 1.58 12.91
C ILE A 75 3.54 0.68 11.73
N ALA A 76 2.77 0.70 10.63
CA ALA A 76 3.10 -0.04 9.43
C ALA A 76 4.43 0.45 8.83
N PHE A 77 4.62 1.76 8.69
CA PHE A 77 5.86 2.31 8.15
C PHE A 77 7.09 2.03 9.02
N ASP A 78 6.96 2.08 10.34
CA ASP A 78 8.03 1.71 11.27
C ASP A 78 8.46 0.24 11.04
N ARG A 79 7.49 -0.65 10.83
CA ARG A 79 7.76 -2.05 10.50
C ARG A 79 8.42 -2.20 9.12
N ALA A 80 8.02 -1.42 8.12
CA ALA A 80 8.65 -1.42 6.80
C ALA A 80 10.12 -1.00 6.90
N ILE A 81 10.43 0.06 7.66
CA ILE A 81 11.80 0.54 7.86
C ILE A 81 12.64 -0.49 8.61
N ALA A 82 12.08 -1.15 9.64
CA ALA A 82 12.78 -2.18 10.39
C ALA A 82 13.12 -3.44 9.57
N LEU A 83 12.37 -3.70 8.50
CA LEU A 83 12.56 -4.83 7.59
C LEU A 83 13.41 -4.49 6.34
N ALA A 84 13.81 -3.24 6.17
CA ALA A 84 14.71 -2.85 5.08
C ALA A 84 16.09 -3.49 5.31
N ASN A 85 16.60 -4.21 4.31
CA ASN A 85 17.87 -4.92 4.40
C ASN A 85 19.06 -3.99 4.16
N THR A 86 18.84 -2.82 3.56
CA THR A 86 19.87 -1.82 3.28
C THR A 86 19.44 -0.41 3.65
N ALA A 87 20.42 0.46 3.90
CA ALA A 87 20.19 1.89 4.12
C ALA A 87 19.51 2.57 2.91
N ALA A 88 19.79 2.09 1.68
CA ALA A 88 19.16 2.58 0.46
C ALA A 88 17.68 2.21 0.38
N GLU A 89 17.30 0.97 0.75
CA GLU A 89 15.91 0.55 0.85
C GLU A 89 15.16 1.36 1.91
N ALA A 90 15.75 1.55 3.09
CA ALA A 90 15.18 2.38 4.14
C ALA A 90 14.98 3.84 3.69
N ALA A 91 15.95 4.42 2.98
CA ALA A 91 15.86 5.76 2.45
C ALA A 91 14.76 5.89 1.38
N HIS A 92 14.63 4.89 0.50
CA HIS A 92 13.57 4.86 -0.51
C HIS A 92 12.17 4.79 0.13
N ILE A 93 12.00 3.95 1.17
CA ILE A 93 10.76 3.86 1.94
C ILE A 93 10.42 5.21 2.58
N ARG A 94 11.39 5.87 3.23
CA ARG A 94 11.19 7.19 3.85
C ARG A 94 10.79 8.25 2.84
N MET A 95 11.46 8.31 1.68
CA MET A 95 11.09 9.24 0.60
C MET A 95 9.66 8.98 0.08
N HIS A 96 9.26 7.71 0.00
CA HIS A 96 7.90 7.34 -0.39
C HIS A 96 6.86 7.78 0.65
N ILE A 97 7.15 7.57 1.94
CA ILE A 97 6.33 8.06 3.06
C ILE A 97 6.16 9.57 2.98
N ASP A 98 7.24 10.33 2.86
CA ASP A 98 7.21 11.80 2.82
C ASP A 98 6.34 12.33 1.68
N ARG A 99 6.35 11.65 0.52
CA ARG A 99 5.49 11.98 -0.61
C ARG A 99 4.02 11.72 -0.29
N LEU A 100 3.70 10.55 0.28
CA LEU A 100 2.34 10.19 0.66
C LEU A 100 1.78 11.13 1.74
N MET A 101 2.61 11.56 2.70
CA MET A 101 2.22 12.55 3.71
C MET A 101 1.81 13.88 3.06
N LYS A 102 2.57 14.35 2.05
CA LYS A 102 2.24 15.57 1.31
C LYS A 102 0.96 15.43 0.49
N GLU A 103 0.75 14.28 -0.16
CA GLU A 103 -0.46 14.01 -0.94
C GLU A 103 -1.71 13.85 -0.06
N GLY A 104 -1.58 13.22 1.11
CA GLY A 104 -2.65 13.07 2.09
C GLY A 104 -3.05 14.41 2.70
N ALA A 105 -2.08 15.25 3.05
CA ALA A 105 -2.32 16.62 3.53
C ALA A 105 -3.08 17.48 2.51
N ALA A 106 -2.74 17.36 1.21
CA ALA A 106 -3.41 18.07 0.13
C ALA A 106 -4.86 17.59 -0.11
N ARG A 107 -5.18 16.33 0.18
CA ARG A 107 -6.55 15.80 0.08
C ARG A 107 -7.40 16.15 1.29
N GLY A 108 -6.81 16.13 2.50
CA GLY A 108 -7.50 16.54 3.73
C GLY A 108 -7.97 17.99 3.68
N THR A 109 -7.13 18.92 3.18
CA THR A 109 -7.52 20.33 3.01
C THR A 109 -8.64 20.53 1.99
N ALA A 110 -8.67 19.72 0.91
CA ALA A 110 -9.73 19.78 -0.09
C ALA A 110 -11.08 19.23 0.41
N GLN A 111 -11.07 18.37 1.43
CA GLN A 111 -12.28 17.74 1.97
C GLN A 111 -12.92 18.56 3.11
N THR A 112 -12.13 19.37 3.84
CA THR A 112 -12.64 20.31 4.88
C THR A 112 -13.20 21.61 4.31
N ALA A 113 -12.95 21.91 3.03
CA ALA A 113 -13.41 23.13 2.35
C ALA A 113 -14.75 22.99 1.60
N ARG A 114 -15.50 21.91 1.86
CA ARG A 114 -16.86 21.66 1.36
C ARG A 114 -17.84 21.60 2.50
#